data_AF-A0A0Q6XFZ7-F1
#
_entry.id   AF-A0A0Q6XFZ7-F1
#
_cell.length_a   1.000
_cell.length_b   1.000
_cell.length_c   1.000
_cell.angle_alpha   90.00
_cell.angle_beta   90.00
_cell.angle_gamma   90.00
#
_symmetry.space_group_name_H-M   'P 1'
#
loop_
_entity.id
_entity.type
_entity.pdbx_description
1 polymer ?
#
loop_
_entity_poly.entity_id
_entity_poly.type
_entity_poly.pdbx_seq_one_letter_code
_entity_poly.pdbx_strand_id
1 'polypeptide(L)'
;MNLNDLPLAEFAFPGPLRDQLVAAILAGAKTSTSGLVLEYERENEPLPKVGRHSAVVDSEGRRVAAIEITEVRVVRLADVDLQHALDEGEGFKSVAEWRAEHEGFWHSAEVREELGDPDFTVDDDTQVLAQRFRLVHTA
;
A
#
# COMPACT_ATOMS: atom_id res chain seq x y z
N MET A 1 -22.92 -3.03 -3.04
CA MET A 1 -21.98 -2.75 -1.93
C MET A 1 -21.96 -1.23 -1.76
N ASN A 2 -22.16 -0.73 -0.56
CA ASN A 2 -22.11 0.72 -0.30
C ASN A 2 -20.71 1.05 0.20
N LEU A 3 -19.99 1.94 -0.49
CA LEU A 3 -18.62 2.32 -0.10
C LEU A 3 -18.57 2.87 1.33
N ASN A 4 -19.66 3.48 1.81
CA ASN A 4 -19.69 4.10 3.13
C ASN A 4 -19.62 3.12 4.29
N ASP A 5 -19.92 1.85 4.03
CA ASP A 5 -19.93 0.79 5.03
C ASP A 5 -18.59 0.03 5.07
N LEU A 6 -17.64 0.37 4.19
CA LEU A 6 -16.35 -0.30 4.09
C LEU A 6 -15.27 0.42 4.93
N PRO A 7 -14.32 -0.33 5.52
CA PRO A 7 -13.11 0.26 6.08
C PRO A 7 -12.32 0.97 4.97
N LEU A 8 -11.57 1.99 5.33
CA LEU A 8 -10.77 2.75 4.37
C LEU A 8 -9.54 1.95 3.94
N ALA A 9 -9.13 2.15 2.70
CA ALA A 9 -7.82 1.79 2.18
C ALA A 9 -7.17 3.09 1.68
N GLU A 10 -6.12 3.50 2.36
CA GLU A 10 -5.32 4.68 2.02
C GLU A 10 -4.06 4.24 1.29
N PHE A 11 -3.72 4.95 0.22
CA PHE A 11 -2.52 4.71 -0.58
C PHE A 11 -1.63 5.95 -0.50
N ALA A 12 -0.59 5.91 0.33
CA ALA A 12 0.22 7.06 0.73
C ALA A 12 -0.57 8.19 1.42
N PHE A 13 0.10 9.26 1.82
CA PHE A 13 -0.50 10.47 2.37
C PHE A 13 -1.31 11.26 1.35
N PRO A 14 -2.29 12.08 1.76
CA PRO A 14 -2.99 12.98 0.85
C PRO A 14 -2.02 13.86 0.06
N GLY A 15 -2.15 13.87 -1.27
CA GLY A 15 -1.28 14.63 -2.16
C GLY A 15 -1.02 13.93 -3.50
N PRO A 16 -0.06 14.46 -4.28
CA PRO A 16 0.19 13.99 -5.65
C PRO A 16 0.47 12.50 -5.77
N LEU A 17 1.16 11.90 -4.78
CA LEU A 17 1.43 10.48 -4.77
C LEU A 17 0.14 9.67 -4.61
N ARG A 18 -0.70 9.97 -3.61
CA ARG A 18 -2.02 9.32 -3.46
C ARG A 18 -2.87 9.48 -4.71
N ASP A 19 -2.90 10.66 -5.31
CA ASP A 19 -3.67 10.91 -6.54
C ASP A 19 -3.20 10.03 -7.70
N GLN A 20 -1.88 9.87 -7.87
CA GLN A 20 -1.29 8.97 -8.86
C GLN A 20 -1.67 7.51 -8.58
N LEU A 21 -1.54 7.05 -7.32
CA LEU A 21 -1.83 5.67 -6.93
C LEU A 21 -3.31 5.33 -7.13
N VAL A 22 -4.20 6.22 -6.71
CA VAL A 22 -5.64 6.07 -6.88
C VAL A 22 -6.00 6.03 -8.36
N ALA A 23 -5.43 6.91 -9.20
CA ALA A 23 -5.64 6.86 -10.64
C ALA A 23 -5.19 5.53 -11.25
N ALA A 24 -4.05 4.99 -10.82
CA ALA A 24 -3.54 3.69 -11.29
C ALA A 24 -4.46 2.53 -10.87
N ILE A 25 -5.05 2.57 -9.67
CA ILE A 25 -6.04 1.58 -9.21
C ILE A 25 -7.31 1.65 -10.07
N LEU A 26 -7.84 2.86 -10.31
CA LEU A 26 -9.04 3.06 -11.12
C LEU A 26 -8.84 2.64 -12.58
N ALA A 27 -7.63 2.79 -13.11
CA ALA A 27 -7.25 2.30 -14.43
C ALA A 27 -6.99 0.77 -14.48
N GLY A 28 -6.95 0.10 -13.32
CA GLY A 28 -6.62 -1.32 -13.20
C GLY A 28 -5.13 -1.64 -13.38
N ALA A 29 -4.26 -0.63 -13.42
CA ALA A 29 -2.82 -0.77 -13.56
C ALA A 29 -2.15 -1.17 -12.23
N LYS A 30 -2.65 -0.65 -11.10
CA LYS A 30 -2.20 -1.02 -9.76
C LYS A 30 -3.12 -2.09 -9.17
N THR A 31 -2.56 -3.27 -8.92
CA THR A 31 -3.25 -4.45 -8.37
C THR A 31 -2.52 -5.09 -7.19
N SER A 32 -1.41 -4.49 -6.77
CA SER A 32 -0.70 -4.86 -5.54
C SER A 32 -0.23 -3.61 -4.79
N THR A 33 0.08 -3.80 -3.51
CA THR A 33 0.58 -2.75 -2.62
C THR A 33 1.47 -3.36 -1.54
N SER A 34 2.39 -2.54 -1.03
CA SER A 34 3.29 -2.91 0.05
C SER A 34 3.09 -1.98 1.25
N GLY A 35 3.25 -2.52 2.46
CA GLY A 35 3.26 -1.76 3.71
C GLY A 35 4.21 -2.41 4.72
N LEU A 36 4.51 -1.73 5.82
CA LEU A 36 5.39 -2.28 6.85
C LEU A 36 4.56 -3.09 7.84
N VAL A 37 5.01 -4.31 8.18
CA VAL A 37 4.34 -5.08 9.25
C VAL A 37 4.40 -4.31 10.58
N LEU A 38 5.46 -3.53 10.79
CA LEU A 38 5.66 -2.69 11.97
C LEU A 38 4.50 -1.72 12.21
N GLU A 39 3.88 -1.16 11.17
CA GLU A 39 2.76 -0.22 11.30
C GLU A 39 1.58 -0.90 12.03
N TYR A 40 1.23 -2.12 11.62
CA TYR A 40 0.18 -2.92 12.25
C TYR A 40 0.53 -3.33 13.68
N GLU A 41 1.80 -3.66 13.95
CA GLU A 41 2.27 -4.02 15.30
C GLU A 41 2.17 -2.82 16.26
N ARG A 42 2.50 -1.61 15.79
CA ARG A 42 2.43 -0.38 16.59
C ARG A 42 1.01 0.02 16.93
N GLU A 43 0.09 -0.13 15.97
CA GLU A 43 -1.33 0.17 16.16
C GLU A 43 -2.09 -0.97 16.86
N ASN A 44 -1.42 -2.11 17.10
CA ASN A 44 -2.04 -3.34 17.61
C ASN A 44 -3.24 -3.77 16.74
N GLU A 45 -3.10 -3.58 15.42
CA GLU A 45 -4.09 -3.96 14.42
C GLU A 45 -3.76 -5.33 13.80
N PRO A 46 -4.78 -6.15 13.50
CA PRO A 46 -4.55 -7.40 12.79
C PRO A 46 -4.21 -7.12 11.33
N LEU A 47 -3.26 -7.90 10.80
CA LEU A 47 -2.99 -7.93 9.35
C LEU A 47 -4.27 -8.22 8.55
N PRO A 48 -4.42 -7.62 7.35
CA PRO A 48 -5.57 -7.86 6.49
C PRO A 48 -5.66 -9.32 6.07
N LYS A 49 -6.87 -9.74 5.68
CA LYS A 49 -7.17 -11.11 5.24
C LYS A 49 -7.70 -11.09 3.81
N VAL A 50 -7.41 -12.16 3.07
CA VAL A 50 -8.03 -12.42 1.76
C VAL A 50 -9.56 -12.38 1.88
N GLY A 51 -10.20 -11.74 0.91
CA GLY A 51 -11.64 -11.47 0.89
C GLY A 51 -12.06 -10.19 1.62
N ARG A 52 -11.14 -9.49 2.31
CA ARG A 52 -11.44 -8.17 2.90
C ARG A 52 -11.74 -7.18 1.78
N HIS A 53 -12.88 -6.51 1.92
CA HIS A 53 -13.26 -5.39 1.07
C HIS A 53 -12.96 -4.08 1.78
N SER A 54 -12.41 -3.11 1.05
CA SER A 54 -12.10 -1.77 1.56
C SER A 54 -12.45 -0.70 0.54
N ALA A 55 -12.79 0.49 1.01
CA ALA A 55 -13.03 1.66 0.16
C ALA A 55 -11.72 2.43 -0.05
N VAL A 56 -11.30 2.57 -1.30
CA VAL A 56 -10.19 3.44 -1.70
C VAL A 56 -10.63 4.90 -1.52
N VAL A 57 -9.81 5.71 -0.87
CA VAL A 57 -10.04 7.15 -0.71
C VAL A 57 -9.02 7.99 -1.48
N ASP A 58 -9.49 9.09 -2.07
CA ASP A 58 -8.62 10.07 -2.70
C ASP A 58 -8.04 11.07 -1.68
N SER A 59 -7.26 12.04 -2.16
CA SER A 59 -6.63 13.07 -1.30
C SER A 59 -7.62 14.05 -0.68
N GLU A 60 -8.87 14.10 -1.16
CA GLU A 60 -9.94 14.88 -0.54
C GLU A 60 -10.74 14.06 0.48
N GLY A 61 -10.34 12.80 0.72
CA GLY A 61 -11.03 11.87 1.62
C GLY A 61 -12.32 11.30 1.04
N ARG A 62 -12.57 11.46 -0.26
CA ARG A 62 -13.75 10.88 -0.92
C ARG A 62 -13.50 9.42 -1.24
N ARG A 63 -14.46 8.56 -0.92
CA ARG A 63 -14.45 7.15 -1.29
C ARG A 63 -14.75 7.01 -2.79
N VAL A 64 -13.80 6.50 -3.56
CA VAL A 64 -13.87 6.49 -5.05
C VAL A 64 -13.98 5.09 -5.66
N ALA A 65 -13.64 4.05 -4.91
CA ALA A 65 -13.72 2.66 -5.36
C ALA A 65 -13.79 1.67 -4.20
N ALA A 66 -14.23 0.44 -4.49
CA ALA A 66 -14.04 -0.70 -3.61
C ALA A 66 -13.02 -1.67 -4.21
N ILE A 67 -12.10 -2.15 -3.37
CA ILE A 67 -11.15 -3.22 -3.69
C ILE A 67 -11.39 -4.43 -2.79
N GLU A 68 -10.99 -5.60 -3.26
CA GLU A 68 -10.96 -6.85 -2.48
C GLU A 68 -9.54 -7.41 -2.45
N ILE A 69 -9.03 -7.71 -1.26
CA ILE A 69 -7.74 -8.39 -1.08
C ILE A 69 -7.83 -9.83 -1.60
N THR A 70 -6.96 -10.18 -2.55
CA THR A 70 -6.90 -11.51 -3.18
C THR A 70 -5.71 -12.34 -2.68
N GLU A 71 -4.66 -11.69 -2.18
CA GLU A 71 -3.48 -12.35 -1.62
C GLU A 71 -2.88 -11.48 -0.51
N VAL A 72 -2.33 -12.14 0.52
CA VAL A 72 -1.54 -11.50 1.58
C VAL A 72 -0.30 -12.34 1.83
N ARG A 73 0.88 -11.73 1.75
CA ARG A 73 2.16 -12.34 2.09
C ARG A 73 2.92 -11.43 3.05
N VAL A 74 3.58 -12.03 4.04
CA VAL A 74 4.61 -11.36 4.82
C VAL A 74 5.95 -11.90 4.33
N VAL A 75 6.78 -11.01 3.80
CA VAL A 75 8.08 -11.34 3.20
C VAL A 75 9.13 -10.37 3.72
N ARG A 76 10.40 -10.76 3.65
CA ARG A 76 11.49 -9.82 3.87
C ARG A 76 11.52 -8.81 2.71
N LEU A 77 11.94 -7.58 2.96
CA LEU A 77 12.09 -6.55 1.94
C LEU A 77 12.96 -7.03 0.77
N ALA A 78 14.05 -7.76 1.07
CA ALA A 78 14.93 -8.34 0.06
C ALA A 78 14.28 -9.45 -0.80
N ASP A 79 13.17 -10.04 -0.36
CA ASP A 79 12.49 -11.15 -1.02
C ASP A 79 11.27 -10.70 -1.85
N VAL A 80 11.02 -9.40 -1.97
CA VAL A 80 9.98 -8.87 -2.86
C VAL A 80 10.35 -9.14 -4.31
N ASP A 81 9.47 -9.86 -5.01
CA ASP A 81 9.70 -10.28 -6.38
C ASP A 81 9.34 -9.19 -7.40
N LEU A 82 9.90 -9.32 -8.61
CA LEU A 82 9.68 -8.37 -9.70
C LEU A 82 8.20 -8.26 -10.08
N GLN A 83 7.46 -9.37 -10.06
CA GLN A 83 6.06 -9.33 -10.50
C GLN A 83 5.21 -8.48 -9.55
N HIS A 84 5.44 -8.59 -8.24
CA HIS A 84 4.83 -7.71 -7.25
C HIS A 84 5.17 -6.24 -7.53
N ALA A 85 6.45 -5.92 -7.74
CA ALA A 85 6.88 -4.56 -8.08
C ALA A 85 6.19 -4.01 -9.35
N LEU A 86 6.06 -4.82 -10.41
CA LEU A 86 5.37 -4.41 -11.64
C LEU A 86 3.86 -4.18 -11.39
N ASP A 87 3.23 -5.04 -10.59
CA ASP A 87 1.81 -4.99 -10.30
C ASP A 87 1.42 -3.84 -9.36
N GLU A 88 2.39 -3.14 -8.75
CA GLU A 88 2.17 -1.89 -8.03
C GLU A 88 1.76 -0.75 -8.99
N GLY A 89 1.92 -0.92 -10.31
CA GLY A 89 1.31 -0.06 -11.32
C GLY A 89 1.91 1.35 -11.44
N GLU A 90 3.02 1.61 -10.75
CA GLU A 90 3.70 2.92 -10.70
C GLU A 90 4.74 3.11 -11.82
N GLY A 91 4.92 2.11 -12.68
CA GLY A 91 5.84 2.16 -13.82
C GLY A 91 7.24 1.63 -13.52
N PHE A 92 7.43 0.94 -12.38
CA PHE A 92 8.67 0.23 -12.06
C PHE A 92 9.04 -0.77 -13.15
N LYS A 93 10.34 -0.90 -13.42
CA LYS A 93 10.92 -1.86 -14.37
C LYS A 93 11.84 -2.87 -13.69
N SER A 94 12.14 -2.65 -12.41
CA SER A 94 12.98 -3.53 -11.61
C SER A 94 12.61 -3.45 -10.13
N VAL A 95 12.98 -4.48 -9.36
CA VAL A 95 12.86 -4.47 -7.89
C VAL A 95 13.71 -3.36 -7.27
N ALA A 96 14.84 -2.99 -7.90
CA ALA A 96 15.70 -1.92 -7.40
C ALA A 96 15.02 -0.54 -7.49
N GLU A 97 14.32 -0.25 -8.59
CA GLU A 97 13.53 0.98 -8.72
C GLU A 97 12.38 1.01 -7.71
N TRP A 98 11.63 -0.08 -7.60
CA TRP A 98 10.56 -0.23 -6.60
C TRP A 98 11.07 0.01 -5.18
N ARG A 99 12.21 -0.61 -4.83
CA ARG A 99 12.82 -0.51 -3.50
C ARG A 99 13.29 0.90 -3.20
N ALA A 100 13.91 1.58 -4.17
CA ALA A 100 14.37 2.95 -3.98
C ALA A 100 13.21 3.92 -3.66
N GLU A 101 12.08 3.82 -4.38
CA GLU A 101 10.90 4.64 -4.10
C GLU A 101 10.26 4.28 -2.75
N HIS A 102 10.16 2.98 -2.42
CA HIS A 102 9.58 2.54 -1.15
C HIS A 102 10.43 2.95 0.06
N GLU A 103 11.75 2.80 -0.01
CA GLU A 103 12.66 3.28 1.03
C GLU A 103 12.57 4.81 1.15
N GLY A 104 12.51 5.54 0.03
CA GLY A 104 12.28 6.99 0.03
C GLY A 104 10.98 7.39 0.75
N PHE A 105 9.90 6.65 0.51
CA PHE A 105 8.62 6.86 1.20
C PHE A 105 8.71 6.52 2.69
N TRP A 106 9.23 5.35 3.07
CA TRP A 106 9.33 4.92 4.46
C TRP A 106 10.32 5.73 5.31
N HIS A 107 11.30 6.38 4.68
CA HIS A 107 12.25 7.27 5.35
C HIS A 107 11.79 8.74 5.36
N SER A 108 10.60 9.04 4.82
CA SER A 108 10.02 10.37 4.84
C SER A 108 9.79 10.88 6.28
N ALA A 109 9.71 12.20 6.43
CA ALA A 109 9.44 12.81 7.73
C ALA A 109 8.07 12.40 8.28
N GLU A 110 7.09 12.30 7.39
CA GLU A 110 5.72 11.91 7.69
C GLU A 110 5.65 10.48 8.26
N VAL A 111 6.28 9.49 7.62
CA VAL A 111 6.31 8.10 8.15
C VAL A 111 7.06 8.04 9.48
N ARG A 112 8.19 8.75 9.62
CA ARG A 112 8.95 8.78 10.88
C ARG A 112 8.18 9.42 12.02
N GLU A 113 7.38 10.45 11.73
CA GLU A 113 6.49 11.08 12.70
C GLU A 113 5.39 10.10 13.13
N GLU A 114 4.73 9.41 12.19
CA GLU A 114 3.70 8.41 12.49
C GLU A 114 4.24 7.24 13.32
N LEU A 115 5.46 6.77 13.01
CA LEU A 115 6.12 5.71 13.77
C LEU A 115 6.68 6.19 15.13
N GLY A 116 6.77 7.51 15.34
CA GLY A 116 7.40 8.10 16.52
C GLY A 116 8.89 7.80 16.63
N ASP A 117 9.56 7.56 15.50
CA ASP A 117 10.97 7.18 15.42
C ASP A 117 11.68 8.00 14.33
N PRO A 118 12.41 9.08 14.69
CA PRO A 118 13.07 9.96 13.73
C PRO A 118 14.25 9.31 12.99
N ASP A 119 14.79 8.21 13.54
CA ASP A 119 15.93 7.48 12.99
C ASP A 119 15.48 6.18 12.29
N PHE A 120 14.16 5.98 12.11
CA PHE A 120 13.62 4.79 11.46
C PHE A 120 14.24 4.59 10.08
N THR A 121 14.67 3.35 9.87
CA THR A 121 15.23 2.86 8.62
C THR A 121 14.76 1.43 8.39
N VAL A 122 14.84 0.99 7.14
CA VAL A 122 14.58 -0.39 6.74
C VAL A 122 15.86 -1.02 6.25
N ASP A 123 15.92 -2.35 6.30
CA ASP A 123 17.00 -3.18 5.81
C ASP A 123 16.43 -4.41 5.08
N ASP A 124 17.32 -5.30 4.62
CA ASP A 124 16.95 -6.49 3.88
C ASP A 124 15.98 -7.43 4.63
N ASP A 125 16.04 -7.47 5.96
CA ASP A 125 15.27 -8.38 6.80
C ASP A 125 13.96 -7.76 7.31
N THR A 126 13.74 -6.47 7.04
CA THR A 126 12.50 -5.75 7.36
C THR A 126 11.29 -6.49 6.79
N GLN A 127 10.28 -6.71 7.62
CA GLN A 127 9.07 -7.44 7.24
C GLN A 127 8.10 -6.53 6.48
N VAL A 128 7.87 -6.85 5.21
CA VAL A 128 6.93 -6.19 4.32
C VAL A 128 5.66 -7.01 4.21
N LEU A 129 4.53 -6.34 4.37
CA LEU A 129 3.21 -6.86 4.05
C LEU A 129 2.93 -6.61 2.57
N ALA A 130 3.15 -7.63 1.73
CA ALA A 130 2.85 -7.61 0.31
C ALA A 130 1.41 -8.09 0.08
N GLN A 131 0.58 -7.24 -0.51
CA GLN A 131 -0.84 -7.53 -0.75
C GLN A 131 -1.15 -7.47 -2.24
N ARG A 132 -2.02 -8.36 -2.70
CA ARG A 132 -2.69 -8.25 -4.00
C ARG A 132 -4.15 -7.97 -3.79
N PHE A 133 -4.74 -7.22 -4.70
CA PHE A 133 -6.15 -6.91 -4.69
C PHE A 133 -6.71 -6.80 -6.10
N ARG A 134 -8.04 -6.80 -6.18
CA ARG A 134 -8.77 -6.47 -7.41
C ARG A 134 -9.74 -5.33 -7.17
N LEU A 135 -9.91 -4.48 -8.18
CA LEU A 135 -10.99 -3.51 -8.22
C LEU A 135 -12.33 -4.23 -8.37
N VAL A 136 -13.27 -3.94 -7.47
CA VAL A 136 -14.61 -4.55 -7.46
C VAL A 136 -15.62 -3.65 -8.18
N HIS A 137 -15.65 -2.36 -7.85
CA HIS A 137 -16.42 -1.34 -8.56
C HIS A 137 -15.91 0.06 -8.20
N THR A 138 -16.20 1.03 -9.06
CA THR A 138 -15.98 2.46 -8.83
C THR A 138 -17.24 3.13 -8.31
N ALA A 139 -17.11 4.30 -7.67
CA ALA A 139 -18.23 5.16 -7.29
C ALA A 139 -19.02 5.67 -8.51
#